data_AF-A0AAD6JNU9-F1
#
_entry.id   AF-A0AAD6JNU9-F1
#
_cell.length_a   1.000
_cell.length_b   1.000
_cell.length_c   1.000
_cell.angle_alpha   90.00
_cell.angle_beta   90.00
_cell.angle_gamma   90.00
#
_symmetry.space_group_name_H-M   'P 1'
#
loop_
_entity.id
_entity.type
_entity.pdbx_description
1 polymer ?
#
loop_
_entity_poly.entity_id
_entity_poly.type
_entity_poly.pdbx_seq_one_letter_code
_entity_poly.pdbx_strand_id
1 'polypeptide(L)'
;MSILKTAGTLVLVGAPSEIKLNPMNLLLGMKTLSGSATGGTKQTQEMLDFCGAHKIYPEVEVIPIQYANEALERLINKDVKYRFVIDIENSLG
;
A
#
# COMPACT_ATOMS: atom_id res chain seq x y z
N MET A 1 -1.18 -17.86 9.63
CA MET A 1 0.18 -17.67 9.05
C MET A 1 0.69 -18.98 8.43
N SER A 2 -0.18 -19.79 7.82
CA SER A 2 0.13 -21.13 7.33
C SER A 2 1.01 -21.12 6.08
N ILE A 3 0.89 -20.10 5.23
CA ILE A 3 1.67 -19.97 3.98
C ILE A 3 3.10 -19.44 4.19
N LEU A 4 3.43 -18.94 5.39
CA LEU A 4 4.79 -18.55 5.72
C LEU A 4 5.64 -19.80 5.96
N LYS A 5 6.80 -19.85 5.29
CA LYS A 5 7.86 -20.81 5.59
C LYS A 5 8.38 -20.63 7.03
N THR A 6 9.11 -21.63 7.53
CA THR A 6 9.88 -21.50 8.78
C THR A 6 10.77 -20.26 8.71
N ALA A 7 10.84 -19.47 9.79
CA ALA A 7 11.50 -18.17 9.89
C ALA A 7 10.94 -17.07 8.95
N GLY A 8 9.75 -17.27 8.38
CA GLY A 8 9.08 -16.27 7.54
C GLY A 8 8.59 -15.06 8.32
N THR A 9 8.57 -13.89 7.66
CA THR A 9 8.09 -12.63 8.23
C THR A 9 6.79 -12.19 7.57
N LEU A 10 5.79 -11.84 8.38
CA LEU A 10 4.62 -11.05 7.96
C LEU A 10 4.89 -9.58 8.29
N VAL A 11 4.91 -8.71 7.29
CA VAL A 11 5.06 -7.25 7.48
C VAL A 11 3.69 -6.58 7.33
N LEU A 12 3.22 -5.94 8.39
CA LEU A 12 2.00 -5.16 8.42
C LEU A 12 2.26 -3.75 7.88
N VAL A 13 1.60 -3.41 6.78
CA VAL A 13 1.57 -2.05 6.18
C VAL A 13 0.17 -1.44 6.15
N GLY A 14 -0.86 -2.23 6.46
CA GLY A 14 -2.23 -1.77 6.63
C GLY A 14 -2.52 -1.34 8.07
N ALA A 15 -3.56 -0.53 8.25
CA ALA A 15 -3.97 0.00 9.56
C ALA A 15 -5.41 -0.39 9.92
N PRO A 16 -5.71 -1.68 10.17
CA PRO A 16 -6.98 -2.07 10.76
C PRO A 16 -7.08 -1.61 12.22
N SER A 17 -8.30 -1.51 12.76
CA SER A 17 -8.53 -1.12 14.16
C SER A 17 -8.03 -2.15 15.19
N GLU A 18 -8.07 -3.44 14.85
CA GLU A 18 -7.58 -4.53 15.69
C GLU A 18 -6.92 -5.62 14.82
N ILE A 19 -5.92 -6.32 15.38
CA ILE A 19 -5.35 -7.53 14.80
C ILE A 19 -5.43 -8.67 15.82
N LYS A 20 -6.14 -9.74 15.47
CA LYS A 20 -6.21 -10.97 16.26
C LYS A 20 -5.11 -11.93 15.84
N LEU A 21 -4.29 -12.36 16.78
CA LEU A 21 -3.16 -13.26 16.54
C LEU A 21 -3.20 -14.44 17.54
N ASN A 22 -3.14 -15.67 17.02
CA ASN A 22 -2.87 -16.84 17.84
C ASN A 22 -1.34 -17.01 18.02
N PRO A 23 -0.80 -16.98 19.26
CA PRO A 23 0.64 -17.11 19.52
C PRO A 23 1.30 -18.35 18.92
N MET A 24 0.57 -19.47 18.83
CA MET A 24 1.10 -20.71 18.24
C MET A 24 1.50 -20.54 16.78
N ASN A 25 0.89 -19.59 16.05
CA ASN A 25 1.28 -19.27 14.69
C ASN A 25 2.67 -18.65 14.58
N LEU A 26 3.18 -18.01 15.63
CA LEU A 26 4.55 -17.46 15.66
C LEU A 26 5.55 -18.49 16.19
N LEU A 27 5.19 -19.16 17.30
CA LEU A 27 6.04 -20.15 17.95
C LEU A 27 6.34 -21.33 17.02
N LEU A 28 5.32 -21.87 16.36
CA LEU A 28 5.50 -22.95 15.39
C LEU A 28 6.10 -22.39 14.09
N GLY A 29 7.38 -22.71 13.89
CA GLY A 29 8.13 -22.28 12.73
C GLY A 29 8.87 -20.95 12.89
N MET A 30 9.03 -20.44 14.11
CA MET A 30 9.88 -19.27 14.42
C MET A 30 9.55 -18.03 13.57
N LYS A 31 8.27 -17.71 13.41
CA LYS A 31 7.82 -16.66 12.48
C LYS A 31 7.84 -15.29 13.15
N THR A 32 7.94 -14.25 12.33
CA THR A 32 7.98 -12.85 12.78
C THR A 32 6.76 -12.08 12.30
N LEU A 33 6.21 -11.24 13.18
CA LEU A 33 5.28 -10.18 12.82
C LEU A 33 6.02 -8.84 12.97
N SER A 34 6.10 -8.06 11.90
CA SER A 34 6.75 -6.74 11.86
C SER A 34 5.78 -5.69 11.31
N GLY A 35 6.08 -4.41 11.52
CA GLY A 35 5.29 -3.29 11.00
C GLY A 35 6.14 -2.28 10.25
N SER A 36 5.56 -1.64 9.24
CA SER A 36 6.17 -0.52 8.50
C SER A 36 5.08 0.41 7.97
N ALA A 37 5.21 1.71 8.22
CA ALA A 37 4.24 2.71 7.76
C ALA A 37 4.71 3.47 6.52
N THR A 38 6.00 3.81 6.46
CA THR A 38 6.63 4.51 5.34
C THR A 38 8.16 4.38 5.42
N GLY A 39 8.87 4.84 4.39
CA GLY A 39 10.33 4.96 4.36
C GLY A 39 10.81 6.38 4.65
N GLY A 40 12.07 6.52 5.04
CA GLY A 40 12.72 7.83 5.15
C GLY A 40 13.07 8.43 3.78
N THR A 41 13.35 9.73 3.70
CA THR A 41 13.62 10.45 2.44
C THR A 41 14.68 9.77 1.56
N LYS A 42 15.78 9.30 2.16
CA LYS A 42 16.83 8.58 1.43
C LYS A 42 16.32 7.28 0.80
N GLN A 43 15.57 6.48 1.56
CA GLN A 43 14.99 5.22 1.07
C GLN A 43 13.93 5.47 -0.01
N THR A 44 13.16 6.55 0.12
CA THR A 44 12.21 6.97 -0.91
C THR A 44 12.93 7.33 -2.22
N GLN A 45 14.07 8.03 -2.15
CA GLN A 45 14.87 8.31 -3.35
C GLN A 45 15.37 7.02 -4.00
N GLU A 46 15.95 6.11 -3.22
CA GLU A 46 16.41 4.81 -3.72
C GLU A 46 15.26 4.00 -4.36
N MET A 47 14.07 4.05 -3.78
CA MET A 47 12.87 3.42 -4.33
C MET A 47 12.42 4.06 -5.65
N LEU A 48 12.44 5.39 -5.76
CA LEU A 48 12.10 6.10 -6.99
C LEU A 48 13.10 5.79 -8.11
N ASP A 49 14.39 5.79 -7.79
CA ASP A 49 15.47 5.46 -8.74
C ASP A 49 15.31 4.02 -9.26
N PHE A 50 15.04 3.08 -8.35
CA PHE A 50 14.75 1.68 -8.71
C PHE A 50 13.50 1.57 -9.60
N CYS A 51 12.40 2.21 -9.23
CA CYS A 51 11.16 2.17 -10.02
C CYS A 51 11.37 2.76 -11.42
N GLY A 52 12.10 3.88 -11.52
CA GLY A 52 12.43 4.51 -12.80
C GLY A 52 13.30 3.61 -13.69
N ALA A 53 14.33 2.98 -13.13
CA ALA A 53 15.22 2.08 -13.87
C ALA A 53 14.49 0.82 -14.39
N HIS A 54 13.52 0.31 -13.62
CA HIS A 54 12.79 -0.91 -13.93
C HIS A 54 11.40 -0.69 -14.55
N LYS A 55 11.03 0.56 -14.85
CA LYS A 55 9.73 0.95 -15.42
C LYS A 55 8.55 0.45 -14.58
N ILE A 56 8.66 0.56 -13.26
CA ILE A 56 7.61 0.19 -12.31
C ILE A 56 6.76 1.43 -12.05
N TYR A 57 5.50 1.38 -12.47
CA TYR A 57 4.56 2.49 -12.31
C TYR A 57 3.25 1.98 -11.70
N PRO A 58 2.55 2.81 -10.91
CA PRO A 58 1.20 2.48 -10.49
C PRO A 58 0.24 2.51 -11.69
N GLU A 59 -0.76 1.63 -11.73
CA GLU A 59 -1.90 1.81 -12.63
C GLU A 59 -2.87 2.80 -11.97
N VAL A 60 -3.20 3.86 -12.71
CA VAL A 60 -3.93 5.01 -12.17
C VAL A 60 -5.15 5.35 -13.01
N GLU A 61 -6.20 5.80 -12.32
CA GLU A 61 -7.33 6.51 -12.91
C GLU A 61 -7.13 8.01 -12.65
N VAL A 62 -6.87 8.77 -13.71
CA VAL A 62 -6.68 10.22 -13.63
C VAL A 62 -8.03 10.91 -13.61
N ILE A 63 -8.27 11.76 -12.62
CA ILE A 63 -9.55 12.44 -12.39
C ILE A 63 -9.35 13.94 -12.19
N PRO A 64 -10.35 14.78 -12.51
CA PRO A 64 -10.31 16.18 -12.14
C PRO A 64 -10.68 16.38 -10.65
N ILE A 65 -10.29 17.50 -10.04
CA ILE A 65 -10.56 17.78 -8.61
C ILE A 65 -12.06 17.80 -8.28
N GLN A 66 -12.90 18.18 -9.25
CA GLN A 66 -14.36 18.21 -9.10
C GLN A 66 -14.95 16.81 -8.89
N TYR A 67 -14.25 15.75 -9.30
CA TYR A 67 -14.65 14.36 -9.14
C TYR A 67 -14.16 13.74 -7.81
N ALA A 68 -13.45 14.48 -6.96
CA ALA A 68 -12.80 13.93 -5.76
C ALA A 68 -13.77 13.24 -4.78
N ASN A 69 -14.99 13.77 -4.63
CA ASN A 69 -16.00 13.16 -3.73
C ASN A 69 -16.50 11.81 -4.28
N GLU A 70 -16.79 11.73 -5.58
CA GLU A 70 -17.21 10.48 -6.21
C GLU A 70 -16.07 9.44 -6.19
N ALA A 71 -14.83 9.87 -6.44
CA ALA A 71 -13.66 9.01 -6.30
C ALA A 71 -13.48 8.48 -4.87
N LEU A 72 -13.80 9.26 -3.83
CA LEU A 72 -13.75 8.81 -2.45
C LEU A 72 -14.81 7.74 -2.15
N GLU A 73 -16.03 7.91 -2.65
CA GLU A 73 -17.10 6.90 -2.53
C GLU A 73 -16.72 5.59 -3.24
N ARG A 74 -16.19 5.69 -4.46
CA ARG A 74 -15.68 4.55 -5.22
C ARG A 74 -14.53 3.85 -4.49
N LEU A 75 -13.60 4.62 -3.90
CA LEU A 75 -12.48 4.06 -3.12
C LEU A 75 -12.97 3.22 -1.93
N ILE A 76 -13.96 3.73 -1.17
CA ILE A 76 -14.56 3.00 -0.04
C ILE A 76 -15.20 1.69 -0.53
N ASN A 77 -15.87 1.73 -1.68
CA ASN A 77 -16.50 0.56 -2.30
C ASN A 77 -15.51 -0.36 -3.04
N LYS A 78 -14.21 -0.04 -3.03
CA LYS A 78 -13.13 -0.76 -3.74
C LYS A 78 -13.33 -0.78 -5.26
N ASP A 79 -14.03 0.21 -5.79
CA ASP A 79 -14.31 0.40 -7.22
C ASP A 79 -13.24 1.27 -7.88
N VAL A 80 -12.01 0.76 -7.92
CA VAL A 80 -10.87 1.42 -8.58
C VAL A 80 -9.81 0.37 -8.92
N LYS A 81 -9.13 0.55 -10.05
CA LYS A 81 -7.95 -0.26 -10.39
C LYS A 81 -6.76 0.64 -10.77
N TYR A 82 -5.79 0.93 -9.89
CA TYR A 82 -5.67 0.60 -8.46
C TYR A 82 -5.61 1.85 -7.57
N ARG A 83 -5.42 3.03 -8.16
CA ARG A 83 -5.25 4.33 -7.48
C ARG A 83 -5.92 5.44 -8.30
N PHE A 84 -6.58 6.38 -7.62
CA PHE A 84 -6.93 7.66 -8.22
C PHE A 84 -5.73 8.62 -8.16
N VAL A 85 -5.53 9.40 -9.22
CA VAL A 85 -4.59 10.52 -9.26
C VAL A 85 -5.35 11.75 -9.73
N ILE A 86 -5.26 12.84 -8.98
CA ILE A 86 -5.94 14.09 -9.35
C ILE A 86 -5.01 14.89 -10.26
N ASP A 87 -5.49 15.24 -11.45
CA ASP A 87 -4.81 16.16 -12.34
C ASP A 87 -5.10 17.60 -11.92
N ILE A 88 -4.21 18.17 -11.11
CA ILE A 88 -4.39 19.51 -10.56
C ILE A 88 -4.28 20.59 -11.65
N GLU A 89 -3.35 20.44 -12.59
CA GLU A 89 -3.08 21.45 -13.62
C GLU A 89 -4.30 21.67 -14.51
N ASN A 90 -4.91 20.59 -15.00
CA ASN A 90 -6.05 20.66 -15.90
C ASN A 90 -7.41 20.86 -15.20
N SER A 91 -7.43 20.89 -13.87
CA SER A 91 -8.67 21.01 -13.08
C SER A 91 -9.01 22.42 -12.61
N LEU A 92 -8.09 23.38 -12.75
CA LEU A 92 -8.18 24.74 -12.19
C LEU A 92 -8.62 25.81 -13.21
N GLY A 93 -9.30 25.39 -14.29
CA GLY A 93 -9.88 26.27 -15.30
C GLY A 93 -11.07 27.08 -14.81
#